data_AF-U2DN31-F1
#
_entry.id   AF-U2DN31-F1
#
_cell.length_a   1.000
_cell.length_b   1.000
_cell.length_c   1.000
_cell.angle_alpha   90.00
_cell.angle_beta   90.00
_cell.angle_gamma   90.00
#
_symmetry.space_group_name_H-M   'P 1'
#
loop_
_entity.id
_entity.type
_entity.pdbx_description
1 polymer ?
#
loop_
_entity_poly.entity_id
_entity_poly.type
_entity_poly.pdbx_seq_one_letter_code
_entity_poly.pdbx_strand_id
1 'polypeptide(L)' 'MAQDELRKLYNERLIREKQSYISNVTHISSSCLSQFRHGRLELYPKQYERLKEYLSK' A
#
# COMPACT_ATOMS: atom_id res chain seq x y z
N MET A 1 -0.51 -10.86 8.24
CA MET A 1 0.45 -10.85 7.12
C MET A 1 1.63 -9.96 7.50
N ALA A 2 2.83 -10.21 7.00
CA ALA A 2 4.00 -9.36 7.24
C ALA A 2 3.97 -8.11 6.31
N GLN A 3 4.81 -7.10 6.58
CA GLN A 3 4.98 -5.93 5.71
C GLN A 3 5.39 -6.34 4.29
N ASP A 4 6.27 -7.34 4.14
CA ASP A 4 6.69 -7.88 2.85
C ASP A 4 5.55 -8.51 2.05
N GLU A 5 4.67 -9.27 2.71
CA GLU A 5 3.51 -9.87 2.06
C GLU A 5 2.53 -8.80 1.57
N LEU A 6 2.31 -7.77 2.39
CA LEU A 6 1.46 -6.64 2.02
C LEU A 6 2.05 -5.86 0.84
N ARG A 7 3.38 -5.72 0.80
CA ARG A 7 4.10 -5.08 -0.30
C ARG A 7 3.97 -5.84 -1.61
N LYS A 8 4.00 -7.18 -1.56
CA LYS A 8 3.80 -8.03 -2.75
C LYS A 8 2.39 -7.81 -3.33
N LEU A 9 1.36 -7.93 -2.50
CA LEU A 9 -0.02 -7.70 -2.91
C LEU A 9 -0.24 -6.27 -3.43
N TYR A 10 0.38 -5.28 -2.78
CA TYR A 10 0.31 -3.91 -3.23
C TYR A 10 0.91 -3.73 -4.63
N ASN A 11 2.09 -4.31 -4.89
CA ASN A 11 2.72 -4.25 -6.22
C ASN A 11 1.89 -4.97 -7.29
N GLU A 12 1.24 -6.08 -6.97
CA GLU A 12 0.33 -6.78 -7.89
C GLU A 12 -0.90 -5.92 -8.23
N ARG A 13 -1.48 -5.24 -7.24
CA ARG A 13 -2.63 -4.34 -7.46
C ARG A 13 -2.29 -3.20 -8.42
N LEU A 14 -1.07 -2.66 -8.33
CA LEU A 14 -0.59 -1.57 -9.18
C LEU A 14 -0.53 -1.92 -10.68
N ILE A 15 -0.60 -3.20 -11.07
CA ILE A 15 -0.69 -3.61 -12.48
C ILE A 15 -2.03 -3.16 -13.09
N ARG A 16 -3.10 -3.12 -12.29
CA ARG A 16 -4.47 -2.82 -12.76
C ARG A 16 -4.98 -1.47 -12.29
N GLU A 17 -4.32 -0.87 -11.30
CA GLU A 17 -4.85 0.29 -10.59
C GLU A 17 -3.79 1.35 -10.33
N LYS A 18 -4.19 2.62 -10.50
CA LYS A 18 -3.28 3.75 -10.31
C LYS A 18 -3.05 3.98 -8.82
N GLN A 19 -1.78 4.15 -8.43
CA GLN A 19 -1.38 4.51 -7.06
C GLN A 19 -2.11 5.76 -6.53
N SER A 20 -2.44 6.73 -7.39
CA SER A 20 -3.18 7.94 -7.00
C SER A 20 -4.60 7.64 -6.49
N TYR A 21 -5.25 6.61 -7.05
CA TYR A 21 -6.56 6.17 -6.59
C TYR A 21 -6.44 5.47 -5.23
N ILE A 22 -5.48 4.55 -5.09
CA ILE A 22 -5.21 3.84 -3.83
C ILE A 22 -4.87 4.83 -2.72
N SER A 23 -4.05 5.84 -3.02
CA SER A 23 -3.69 6.95 -2.12
C SER A 23 -4.93 7.71 -1.62
N ASN A 24 -5.87 8.01 -2.52
CA ASN A 24 -7.12 8.68 -2.18
C ASN A 24 -7.99 7.81 -1.25
N VAL A 25 -8.21 6.54 -1.61
CA VAL A 25 -9.09 5.62 -0.84
C VAL A 25 -8.50 5.26 0.53
N THR A 26 -7.19 5.03 0.59
CA THR A 26 -6.52 4.62 1.84
C THR A 26 -6.11 5.80 2.72
N HIS A 27 -6.21 7.04 2.23
CA HIS A 27 -5.67 8.23 2.88
C HIS A 27 -4.19 8.07 3.30
N ILE A 28 -3.41 7.38 2.45
CA ILE A 28 -1.95 7.24 2.60
C ILE A 28 -1.33 8.07 1.48
N SER A 29 -0.34 8.90 1.80
CA SER A 29 0.28 9.73 0.77
C SER A 29 0.91 8.88 -0.34
N SER A 30 0.80 9.36 -1.58
CA SER A 30 1.42 8.71 -2.74
C SER A 30 2.94 8.55 -2.57
N SER A 31 3.60 9.47 -1.86
CA SER A 31 5.03 9.36 -1.53
C SER A 31 5.32 8.19 -0.57
N CYS A 32 4.50 8.02 0.48
CA CYS A 32 4.62 6.91 1.42
C CYS A 32 4.39 5.57 0.71
N LEU A 33 3.33 5.47 -0.11
CA LEU A 33 3.06 4.27 -0.91
C LEU A 33 4.19 3.95 -1.90
N SER A 34 4.79 4.97 -2.53
CA SER A 34 5.93 4.79 -3.43
C SER A 34 7.17 4.25 -2.70
N GLN A 35 7.49 4.81 -1.52
CA GLN A 35 8.60 4.32 -0.71
C GLN A 35 8.33 2.89 -0.21
N PHE A 36 7.09 2.62 0.21
CA PHE A 36 6.67 1.30 0.68
C PHE A 36 6.83 0.23 -0.40
N ARG A 37 6.34 0.44 -1.64
CA ARG A 37 6.49 -0.55 -2.73
C ARG A 37 7.93 -0.88 -3.08
N HIS A 38 8.85 0.08 -2.89
CA HIS A 38 10.27 -0.09 -3.14
C HIS A 38 11.05 -0.62 -1.92
N GLY A 39 10.36 -0.94 -0.82
CA GLY A 39 11.00 -1.45 0.40
C GLY A 39 11.86 -0.42 1.15
N ARG A 40 11.69 0.88 0.85
CA ARG A 40 12.44 1.97 1.48
C ARG A 40 11.83 2.43 2.80
N LEU A 41 10.59 2.02 3.08
CA LEU A 41 9.82 2.39 4.26
C LEU A 41 8.87 1.26 4.64
N GLU A 42 8.65 1.09 5.93
CA GLU A 42 7.57 0.27 6.48
C GLU A 42 6.40 1.16 6.89
N LEU A 43 5.17 0.67 6.70
CA LEU A 43 3.98 1.42 7.05
C LEU A 43 3.77 1.44 8.57
N TYR A 44 3.34 2.59 9.10
CA TYR A 44 2.87 2.65 10.48
C TYR A 44 1.60 1.80 10.65
N PRO A 45 1.30 1.28 11.87
CA PRO A 45 0.18 0.36 12.09
C PRO A 45 -1.15 0.81 11.49
N LYS A 46 -1.49 2.10 11.62
CA LYS A 46 -2.74 2.64 11.06
C LYS A 46 -2.77 2.66 9.52
N GLN A 47 -1.64 2.93 8.88
CA GLN A 47 -1.52 2.93 7.41
C GLN A 47 -1.50 1.50 6.89
N TYR A 48 -0.79 0.62 7.59
CA TYR A 48 -0.73 -0.80 7.30
C TYR A 48 -2.14 -1.41 7.29
N GLU A 49 -2.94 -1.19 8.35
CA GLU A 49 -4.31 -1.73 8.41
C GLU A 49 -5.20 -1.16 7.30
N ARG A 50 -5.10 0.13 6.99
CA ARG A 50 -5.86 0.74 5.87
C ARG A 50 -5.52 0.13 4.51
N LEU A 51 -4.22 -0.05 4.23
CA LEU A 51 -3.79 -0.64 2.98
C LEU A 51 -4.16 -2.13 2.91
N LYS A 52 -4.06 -2.86 4.03
CA LYS A 52 -4.48 -4.25 4.13
C LYS A 52 -5.97 -4.43 3.92
N GLU A 53 -6.81 -3.61 4.54
CA GLU A 53 -8.26 -3.63 4.34
C GLU A 53 -8.60 -3.35 2.87
N TYR A 54 -7.92 -2.37 2.26
CA TYR A 54 -8.09 -2.05 0.84
C TYR A 54 -7.74 -3.22 -0.08
N LEU A 55 -6.60 -3.88 0.15
CA LEU A 55 -6.12 -4.98 -0.69
C LEU A 55 -6.86 -6.30 -0.47
N SER A 56 -7.59 -6.42 0.65
CA SER A 56 -8.43 -7.59 0.97
C SER A 56 -9.84 -7.51 0.35
N LYS A 57 -10.14 -6.43 -0.40
CA LYS A 57 -11.36 -6.24 -1.21
C LYS A 57 -11.10 -6.62 -2.68
#